data_AF-A0A164F4E6-F1
#
_entry.id   AF-A0A164F4E6-F1
#
_cell.length_a   1.000
_cell.length_b   1.000
_cell.length_c   1.000
_cell.angle_alpha   90.00
_cell.angle_beta   90.00
_cell.angle_gamma   90.00
#
_symmetry.space_group_name_H-M   'P 1'
#
loop_
_entity.id
_entity.type
_entity.pdbx_description
1 polymer ?
#
loop_
_entity_poly.entity_id
_entity_poly.type
_entity_poly.pdbx_seq_one_letter_code
_entity_poly.pdbx_strand_id
1 'polypeptide(L)' 'EFNIGRKNPVSKSTIRKILQNYGMNGRIGCKKPLLRKVNIAKRLMFAQKHVMWTKAQWSKVLFTDESKFCLFGSNSRVFV' A
#
# COMPACT_ATOMS: atom_id res chain seq x y z
N GLU A 1 -22.41 13.60 3.67
CA GLU A 1 -22.67 13.10 2.30
C GLU A 1 -22.27 14.12 1.24
N PHE A 2 -22.08 13.64 0.01
CA PHE A 2 -21.74 14.47 -1.13
C PHE A 2 -22.87 15.46 -1.45
N ASN A 3 -22.54 16.71 -1.78
CA ASN A 3 -23.50 17.82 -2.01
C ASN A 3 -24.32 18.32 -0.80
N ILE A 4 -24.03 17.92 0.45
CA ILE A 4 -24.72 18.50 1.62
C ILE A 4 -24.53 20.02 1.67
N GLY A 5 -25.63 20.75 1.86
CA GLY A 5 -25.66 22.21 2.01
C GLY A 5 -25.45 23.01 0.72
N ARG A 6 -25.34 22.35 -0.44
CA ARG A 6 -25.19 23.05 -1.73
C ARG A 6 -26.54 23.36 -2.36
N LYS A 7 -26.73 24.63 -2.75
CA LYS A 7 -27.89 25.07 -3.56
C LYS A 7 -27.92 24.42 -4.95
N ASN A 8 -26.74 24.25 -5.56
CA ASN A 8 -26.57 23.58 -6.85
C ASN A 8 -25.70 22.32 -6.67
N PRO A 9 -26.28 21.11 -6.81
CA PRO A 9 -25.52 19.88 -6.73
C PRO A 9 -24.51 19.77 -7.88
N VAL A 10 -23.31 19.27 -7.57
CA VAL A 10 -22.27 19.00 -8.58
C VAL A 10 -22.17 17.50 -8.80
N SER A 11 -21.88 17.06 -10.02
CA SER A 11 -21.67 15.64 -10.30
C SER A 11 -20.25 15.20 -9.89
N LYS A 12 -20.11 13.92 -9.53
CA LYS A 12 -18.79 13.32 -9.24
C LYS A 12 -17.86 13.38 -10.46
N SER A 13 -18.40 13.34 -11.68
CA SER A 13 -17.63 13.42 -12.92
C SER A 13 -17.03 14.80 -13.15
N THR A 14 -17.76 15.88 -12.85
CA THR A 14 -17.25 17.26 -12.94
C THR A 14 -16.07 17.45 -12.00
N ILE A 15 -16.17 16.97 -10.76
CA ILE A 15 -15.08 17.05 -9.78
C ILE A 15 -13.87 16.25 -10.26
N ARG A 16 -14.06 15.03 -10.76
CA ARG A 16 -12.97 14.20 -11.29
C ARG A 16 -12.23 14.91 -12.43
N LYS A 17 -12.95 15.51 -13.39
CA LYS A 17 -12.33 16.23 -14.52
C LYS A 17 -11.50 17.42 -14.05
N ILE A 18 -12.02 18.20 -13.09
CA ILE A 18 -11.28 19.33 -12.51
C ILE A 18 -10.01 18.81 -11.84
N LEU A 19 -10.10 17.78 -10.99
CA LEU A 19 -8.93 17.19 -10.33
C LEU A 19 -7.88 16.71 -11.34
N GLN A 20 -8.31 16.06 -12.41
CA GLN A 20 -7.42 15.61 -13.50
C GLN A 20 -6.74 16.77 -14.23
N ASN A 21 -7.45 17.89 -14.47
CA ASN A 21 -6.85 19.09 -15.05
C ASN A 21 -5.75 19.68 -14.16
N TYR A 22 -5.84 19.49 -12.84
CA TYR A 22 -4.79 19.85 -11.87
C TYR A 22 -3.77 18.71 -11.65
N GLY A 23 -3.79 17.65 -12.46
CA GLY A 23 -2.86 16.51 -12.36
C GLY A 23 -3.18 15.50 -11.24
N MET A 24 -4.28 15.70 -10.51
CA MET A 24 -4.73 14.80 -9.45
C MET A 24 -5.52 13.63 -10.04
N ASN A 25 -4.85 12.48 -10.14
CA ASN A 25 -5.42 11.24 -10.62
C ASN A 25 -5.69 10.28 -9.46
N GLY A 26 -6.80 9.54 -9.54
CA GLY A 26 -7.07 8.47 -8.58
C GLY A 26 -5.96 7.41 -8.63
N ARG A 27 -5.56 6.90 -7.46
CA ARG A 27 -4.50 5.89 -7.31
C ARG A 27 -4.98 4.76 -6.41
N ILE A 28 -4.38 3.58 -6.56
CA ILE A 28 -4.62 2.49 -5.61
C ILE A 28 -3.59 2.62 -4.51
N GLY A 29 -4.05 2.82 -3.27
CA GLY A 29 -3.16 2.80 -2.11
C GLY A 29 -2.51 1.42 -1.95
N CYS A 30 -1.20 1.38 -1.72
CA CYS A 30 -0.50 0.13 -1.46
C CYS A 30 -1.06 -0.53 -0.18
N LYS A 31 -1.50 -1.79 -0.29
CA LYS A 31 -1.88 -2.60 0.88
C LYS A 31 -0.63 -2.85 1.72
N LYS A 32 -0.61 -2.33 2.95
CA LYS A 32 0.49 -2.53 3.91
C LYS A 32 -0.07 -3.15 5.19
N PRO A 33 0.61 -4.13 5.80
CA PRO A 33 0.20 -4.64 7.10
C PRO A 33 0.38 -3.53 8.15
N LEU A 34 -0.56 -3.46 9.09
CA LEU A 34 -0.44 -2.58 10.25
C LEU A 34 0.58 -3.17 11.22
N LEU A 35 1.65 -2.42 11.50
CA LEU A 35 2.73 -2.87 12.38
C LEU A 35 2.57 -2.23 13.76
N ARG A 36 2.69 -3.05 14.81
CA ARG A 36 2.85 -2.54 16.18
C ARG A 36 4.20 -1.84 16.32
N LYS A 37 4.29 -0.84 17.20
CA LYS A 37 5.53 -0.07 17.46
C LYS A 37 6.74 -0.98 17.75
N VAL A 38 6.53 -2.05 18.52
CA VAL A 38 7.57 -3.06 18.83
C VAL A 38 8.09 -3.76 17.57
N ASN A 39 7.20 -4.10 16.64
CA ASN A 39 7.59 -4.79 15.39
C ASN A 39 8.34 -3.84 14.46
N ILE A 40 7.99 -2.55 14.45
CA ILE A 40 8.74 -1.53 13.69
C ILE A 40 10.18 -1.45 14.21
N ALA A 41 10.37 -1.35 15.53
CA ALA A 41 11.70 -1.28 16.13
C ALA A 41 12.54 -2.55 15.85
N LYS A 42 11.94 -3.73 15.99
CA LYS A 42 12.62 -5.01 15.68
C LYS A 42 13.06 -5.08 14.21
N ARG A 43 12.19 -4.66 13.28
CA ARG A 43 12.53 -4.64 11.84
C ARG A 43 13.65 -3.65 11.53
N LEU A 44 13.63 -2.47 12.16
CA LEU A 44 14.69 -1.47 11.97
C LEU A 44 16.04 -1.98 12.48
N MET A 45 16.09 -2.54 13.70
CA MET A 45 17.32 -3.13 14.23
C MET A 45 17.85 -4.27 13.36
N PHE A 46 16.96 -5.14 12.86
CA PHE A 46 17.35 -6.20 11.95
C PHE A 46 17.98 -5.63 10.66
N ALA A 47 17.34 -4.64 10.03
CA ALA A 47 17.85 -4.01 8.83
C ALA A 47 19.22 -3.34 9.06
N GLN A 48 19.36 -2.58 10.14
CA GLN A 48 20.62 -1.92 10.50
C GLN A 48 21.75 -2.93 10.74
N LYS A 49 21.47 -4.04 11.42
CA LYS A 49 22.47 -5.10 11.70
C LYS A 49 22.98 -5.78 10.42
N HIS A 50 22.15 -5.87 9.38
CA HIS A 50 22.47 -6.62 8.16
C HIS A 50 22.65 -5.73 6.93
N VAL A 51 22.67 -4.40 7.09
CA VAL A 51 22.77 -3.44 5.96
C VAL A 51 24.08 -3.58 5.18
N MET A 52 25.16 -3.95 5.88
CA MET A 52 26.50 -4.16 5.28
C MET A 52 26.78 -5.63 4.95
N TRP A 53 25.80 -6.52 5.06
CA TRP A 53 26.03 -7.92 4.75
C TRP A 53 26.32 -8.12 3.26
N THR A 54 27.37 -8.91 3.00
CA THR A 54 27.78 -9.28 1.66
C THR A 54 26.90 -10.41 1.10
N LYS A 55 26.93 -10.59 -0.23
CA LYS A 55 26.21 -11.69 -0.91
C LYS A 55 26.61 -13.07 -0.36
N ALA A 56 27.88 -13.26 -0.01
CA ALA A 56 28.39 -14.52 0.55
C ALA A 56 27.88 -14.80 1.97
N GLN A 57 27.45 -13.78 2.72
CA GLN A 57 26.80 -13.95 4.00
C GLN A 57 25.32 -14.29 3.81
N TRP A 58 24.63 -13.60 2.89
CA TRP A 58 23.24 -13.92 2.54
C TRP A 58 23.08 -15.32 1.95
N SER A 59 24.04 -15.82 1.17
CA SER A 59 23.99 -17.16 0.58
C SER A 59 24.01 -18.29 1.61
N LYS A 60 24.36 -17.99 2.86
CA LYS A 60 24.35 -18.96 3.96
C LYS A 60 23.01 -19.00 4.71
N VAL A 61 22.07 -18.12 4.36
CA VAL A 61 20.76 -18.04 5.01
C VAL A 61 19.74 -18.86 4.21
N LEU A 62 19.16 -19.87 4.86
CA LEU A 62 18.00 -20.59 4.33
C LEU A 62 16.72 -19.91 4.83
N PHE A 63 15.95 -19.32 3.91
CA PHE A 63 14.63 -18.76 4.22
C PHE A 63 13.54 -19.81 4.00
N THR A 64 12.62 -19.94 4.95
CA THR A 64 11.46 -20.82 4.86
C THR A 64 10.19 -20.04 5.18
N ASP A 65 9.13 -20.27 4.42
CA ASP A 65 7.81 -19.68 4.67
C ASP A 65 6.73 -20.58 4.05
N GLU A 66 5.50 -20.41 4.49
CA GLU A 66 4.32 -21.08 3.93
C GLU A 66 3.53 -20.08 3.06
N SER A 67 3.01 -20.54 1.92
CA SER A 67 2.21 -19.71 1.04
C SER A 67 0.92 -20.41 0.63
N LYS A 68 -0.18 -19.64 0.56
CA LYS A 68 -1.48 -20.12 0.12
C LYS A 68 -1.63 -19.92 -1.39
N PHE A 69 -1.88 -21.01 -2.11
CA PHE A 69 -2.20 -21.00 -3.54
C PHE A 69 -3.71 -21.21 -3.75
N CYS A 70 -4.37 -20.25 -4.39
CA CYS A 70 -5.82 -20.31 -4.69
C CYS A 70 -6.05 -20.25 -6.20
N LEU A 71 -6.87 -21.16 -6.74
CA LEU A 71 -7.25 -21.19 -8.17
C LEU A 71 -8.17 -20.03 -8.57
N PHE A 72 -9.00 -19.54 -7.63
CA PHE A 72 -9.88 -18.39 -7.86
C PHE A 72 -9.71 -17.38 -6.71
N GLY A 73 -9.25 -16.16 -7.03
CA GLY A 73 -8.98 -15.10 -6.05
C GLY A 73 -10.03 -13.98 -6.09
N SER A 74 -10.41 -13.45 -4.94
CA SER A 74 -11.42 -12.39 -4.77
C SER A 74 -10.83 -11.00 -4.53
N ASN A 75 -9.74 -10.65 -5.23
CA ASN A 75 -9.09 -9.35 -5.03
C ASN A 75 -9.74 -8.24 -5.87
N SER A 76 -10.66 -7.48 -5.26
CA SER A 76 -11.18 -6.23 -5.83
C SER A 76 -10.20 -5.07 -5.62
N ARG A 77 -10.10 -4.19 -6.64
CA ARG A 77 -9.28 -2.97 -6.60
C ARG A 77 -10.17 -1.79 -6.21
N VAL A 78 -9.76 -1.04 -5.18
CA VAL A 78 -10.41 0.22 -4.78
C VAL A 78 -9.44 1.36 -5.06
N PHE A 79 -9.86 2.30 -5.91
CA PHE A 79 -9.12 3.52 -6.17
C PHE A 79 -9.48 4.56 -5.10
N VAL A 80 -8.47 5.24 -4.60
CA VAL A 80 -8.55 6.41 -3.71
C VAL A 80 -8.37 7.66 -4.55
#